data_AF-A0A7K9CNP1-F1
#
_entry.id   AF-A0A7K9CNP1-F1
#
_cell.length_a   1.000
_cell.length_b   1.000
_cell.length_c   1.000
_cell.angle_alpha   90.00
_cell.angle_beta   90.00
_cell.angle_gamma   90.00
#
_symmetry.space_group_name_H-M   'P 1'
#
loop_
_entity.id
_entity.type
_entity.pdbx_description
1 polymer ?
#
loop_
_entity_poly.entity_id
_entity_poly.type
_entity_poly.pdbx_seq_one_letter_code
_entity_poly.pdbx_strand_id
1 'polypeptide(L)'
;MDALHIAGIRFAEVLQAGPPWLEKFWISVTSLADPKCVYTICFPLTYFLDPKVGVSVLWTGLVAEWLNVVFKWFLFGERPFWWLHEAGLGSQGLVTLRQFPVSCETGPGDPSGHCMITGAALWPLVTALMALASRSSR
;
A
#
# COMPACT_ATOMS: atom_id res chain seq x y z
N MET A 1 -10.91 10.20 17.10
CA MET A 1 -10.57 8.90 16.48
C MET A 1 -11.63 8.51 15.47
N ASP A 2 -12.92 8.56 15.83
CA ASP A 2 -14.03 8.19 14.92
C ASP A 2 -14.15 9.08 13.68
N ALA A 3 -13.87 10.38 13.81
CA ALA A 3 -13.89 11.30 12.66
C ALA A 3 -12.92 10.89 11.54
N LEU A 4 -11.74 10.35 11.90
CA LEU A 4 -10.75 9.87 10.92
C LEU A 4 -11.25 8.60 10.21
N HIS A 5 -11.83 7.66 10.97
CA HIS A 5 -12.41 6.43 10.42
C HIS A 5 -13.59 6.74 9.49
N ILE A 6 -14.48 7.66 9.91
CA ILE A 6 -15.60 8.11 9.08
C ILE A 6 -15.11 8.80 7.81
N ALA A 7 -14.09 9.66 7.89
CA ALA A 7 -13.50 10.30 6.71
C ALA A 7 -12.88 9.26 5.76
N GLY A 8 -12.17 8.26 6.28
CA GLY A 8 -11.60 7.17 5.49
C GLY A 8 -12.67 6.31 4.81
N ILE A 9 -13.76 6.01 5.52
CA ILE A 9 -14.90 5.26 4.97
C ILE A 9 -15.58 6.03 3.85
N ARG A 10 -15.85 7.34 4.04
CA ARG A 10 -16.43 8.20 3.00
C ARG A 10 -15.52 8.30 1.78
N PHE A 11 -14.21 8.37 1.99
CA PHE A 11 -13.25 8.35 0.91
C PHE A 11 -13.30 7.03 0.12
N ALA A 12 -13.36 5.89 0.81
CA ALA A 12 -13.50 4.58 0.19
C ALA A 12 -14.83 4.43 -0.57
N GLU A 13 -15.93 4.95 -0.03
CA GLU A 13 -17.24 4.98 -0.70
C GLU A 13 -17.19 5.78 -2.00
N VAL A 14 -16.62 6.99 -1.98
CA VAL A 14 -16.43 7.81 -3.19
C VAL A 14 -15.59 7.09 -4.23
N LEU A 15 -14.53 6.38 -3.80
CA LEU A 15 -13.68 5.60 -4.71
C LEU A 15 -14.44 4.44 -5.35
N GLN A 16 -15.31 3.77 -4.59
CA GLN A 16 -16.14 2.66 -5.06
C GLN A 16 -17.33 3.10 -5.92
N ALA A 17 -17.83 4.34 -5.74
CA ALA A 17 -18.88 4.93 -6.56
C ALA A 17 -18.41 5.33 -7.97
N GLY A 18 -17.11 5.23 -8.25
CA GLY A 18 -16.54 5.46 -9.57
C GLY A 18 -17.00 4.46 -10.64
N PRO A 19 -16.65 4.71 -11.91
CA PRO A 19 -17.04 3.81 -13.01
C PRO A 19 -16.38 2.42 -12.86
N PRO A 20 -17.01 1.32 -13.36
CA PRO A 20 -16.53 -0.05 -13.13
C PRO A 20 -15.09 -0.33 -13.62
N TRP A 21 -14.59 0.43 -14.59
CA TRP A 21 -13.20 0.30 -15.06
C TRP A 21 -12.19 0.81 -14.03
N LEU A 22 -12.57 1.80 -13.22
CA LEU A 22 -11.71 2.38 -12.19
C LEU A 22 -11.47 1.39 -11.05
N GLU A 23 -12.50 0.65 -10.66
CA GLU A 23 -12.37 -0.48 -9.71
C GLU A 23 -11.34 -1.50 -10.22
N LYS A 24 -11.49 -1.96 -11.46
CA LYS A 24 -10.55 -2.92 -12.08
C LYS A 24 -9.13 -2.35 -12.16
N PHE A 25 -9.00 -1.08 -12.49
CA PHE A 25 -7.72 -0.38 -12.53
C PHE A 25 -7.03 -0.40 -11.15
N TRP A 26 -7.72 0.01 -10.08
CA TRP A 26 -7.14 0.04 -8.73
C TRP A 26 -6.78 -1.35 -8.20
N ILE A 27 -7.61 -2.36 -8.47
CA ILE A 27 -7.30 -3.75 -8.10
C ILE A 27 -6.04 -4.22 -8.83
N SER A 28 -5.91 -3.88 -10.11
CA SER A 28 -4.73 -4.25 -10.92
C SER A 28 -3.47 -3.55 -10.43
N VAL A 29 -3.55 -2.25 -10.15
CA VAL A 29 -2.44 -1.45 -9.59
C VAL A 29 -2.01 -2.01 -8.24
N THR A 30 -2.95 -2.32 -7.35
CA THR A 30 -2.63 -2.88 -6.03
C THR A 30 -1.98 -4.25 -6.13
N SER A 31 -2.45 -5.10 -7.04
CA SER A 31 -1.84 -6.42 -7.30
C SER A 31 -0.41 -6.29 -7.84
N LEU A 32 -0.17 -5.34 -8.75
CA LEU A 32 1.16 -5.10 -9.31
C LEU A 32 2.13 -4.43 -8.31
N ALA A 33 1.59 -3.58 -7.44
CA ALA A 33 2.32 -2.90 -6.38
C ALA A 33 2.43 -3.73 -5.09
N ASP A 34 2.09 -5.02 -5.15
CA ASP A 34 2.25 -5.92 -4.02
C ASP A 34 3.73 -6.02 -3.64
N PRO A 35 4.07 -5.97 -2.33
CA PRO A 35 5.46 -6.11 -1.87
C PRO A 35 6.19 -7.33 -2.44
N LYS A 36 5.48 -8.40 -2.80
CA LYS A 36 6.08 -9.57 -3.48
C LYS A 36 6.75 -9.19 -4.80
N CYS A 37 6.18 -8.28 -5.57
CA CYS A 37 6.75 -7.81 -6.84
C CYS A 37 8.07 -7.05 -6.61
N VAL A 38 8.23 -6.36 -5.48
CA VAL A 38 9.49 -5.70 -5.12
C VAL A 38 10.61 -6.72 -5.01
N TYR A 39 10.40 -7.81 -4.27
CA TYR A 39 11.44 -8.81 -4.03
C TYR A 39 11.67 -9.74 -5.22
N THR A 40 10.62 -10.07 -5.98
CA THR A 40 10.70 -11.04 -7.08
C THR A 40 11.06 -10.41 -8.42
N ILE A 41 10.74 -9.13 -8.64
CA ILE A 41 10.93 -8.44 -9.92
C ILE A 41 11.86 -7.23 -9.75
N CYS A 42 11.53 -6.27 -8.88
CA CYS A 42 12.31 -5.04 -8.79
C CYS A 42 13.74 -5.27 -8.29
N PHE A 43 13.92 -6.07 -7.23
CA PHE A 43 15.22 -6.41 -6.68
C PHE A 43 16.17 -7.04 -7.72
N PRO A 44 15.83 -8.17 -8.39
CA PRO A 44 16.76 -8.77 -9.34
C PRO A 44 17.05 -7.83 -10.51
N LEU A 45 16.03 -7.16 -11.06
CA LEU A 45 16.24 -6.22 -12.17
C LEU A 45 17.19 -5.08 -11.80
N THR A 46 16.98 -4.45 -10.65
CA THR A 46 17.83 -3.34 -10.19
C THR A 46 19.23 -3.83 -9.82
N TYR A 47 19.36 -5.02 -9.23
CA TYR A 47 20.65 -5.62 -8.92
C TYR A 47 21.48 -5.93 -10.17
N PHE A 48 20.85 -6.41 -11.25
CA PHE A 48 21.53 -6.63 -12.54
C PHE A 48 22.00 -5.33 -13.20
N LEU A 49 21.27 -4.22 -13.02
CA LEU A 49 21.64 -2.91 -13.59
C LEU A 49 22.69 -2.18 -12.75
N ASP A 50 22.51 -2.13 -11.43
CA ASP A 50 23.46 -1.59 -10.47
C ASP A 50 23.32 -2.36 -9.14
N PRO A 51 24.31 -3.21 -8.79
CA PRO A 51 24.28 -4.00 -7.57
C PRO A 51 24.08 -3.16 -6.30
N LYS A 52 24.60 -1.92 -6.26
CA LYS A 52 24.44 -1.04 -5.09
C LYS A 52 22.99 -0.59 -4.92
N VAL A 53 22.32 -0.26 -6.02
CA VAL A 53 20.91 0.12 -6.02
C VAL A 53 20.05 -1.09 -5.67
N GLY A 54 20.31 -2.25 -6.28
CA GLY A 54 19.56 -3.48 -5.98
C GLY A 54 19.66 -3.91 -4.52
N VAL A 55 20.87 -3.90 -3.94
CA VAL A 55 21.06 -4.18 -2.51
C VAL A 55 20.34 -3.16 -1.64
N SER A 56 20.33 -1.89 -2.04
CA SER A 56 19.60 -0.83 -1.32
C SER A 56 18.08 -1.05 -1.36
N VAL A 57 17.51 -1.41 -2.52
CA VAL A 57 16.09 -1.77 -2.69
C VAL A 57 15.73 -2.95 -1.77
N LEU A 58 16.56 -3.98 -1.73
CA LEU A 58 16.33 -5.15 -0.89
C LEU A 58 16.32 -4.78 0.60
N TRP A 59 17.35 -4.09 1.09
CA TRP A 59 17.48 -3.74 2.50
C TRP A 59 16.40 -2.76 2.96
N THR A 60 16.08 -1.76 2.13
CA THR A 60 15.01 -0.80 2.46
C THR A 60 13.65 -1.47 2.54
N GLY A 61 13.34 -2.39 1.61
CA GLY A 61 12.13 -3.21 1.69
C GLY A 61 12.08 -4.05 2.98
N LEU A 62 13.17 -4.75 3.30
CA LEU A 62 13.24 -5.66 4.45
C LEU A 62 13.08 -4.92 5.79
N VAL A 63 13.74 -3.77 5.94
CA VAL A 63 13.59 -2.91 7.12
C VAL A 63 12.18 -2.32 7.20
N ALA A 64 11.61 -1.88 6.07
CA ALA A 64 10.25 -1.35 6.04
C ALA A 64 9.21 -2.42 6.39
N GLU A 65 9.39 -3.66 5.94
CA GLU A 65 8.52 -4.79 6.28
C GLU A 65 8.61 -5.12 7.77
N TRP A 66 9.81 -5.18 8.33
CA TRP A 66 10.00 -5.38 9.76
C TRP A 66 9.33 -4.28 10.58
N LEU A 67 9.56 -3.00 10.23
CA LEU A 67 8.92 -1.87 10.88
C LEU A 67 7.39 -1.88 10.71
N ASN A 68 6.88 -2.28 9.54
CA ASN A 68 5.44 -2.38 9.29
C ASN A 68 4.80 -3.38 10.24
N VAL A 69 5.42 -4.56 10.43
CA VAL A 69 4.97 -5.55 11.39
C VAL A 69 5.02 -4.97 12.79
N VAL A 70 6.16 -4.43 13.23
CA VAL A 70 6.30 -3.83 14.57
C VAL A 70 5.22 -2.79 14.85
N PHE A 71 4.97 -1.86 13.91
CA PHE A 71 3.95 -0.83 14.09
C PHE A 71 2.53 -1.40 14.10
N LYS A 72 2.21 -2.40 13.28
CA LYS A 72 0.90 -3.08 13.33
C LYS A 72 0.63 -3.69 14.70
N TRP A 73 1.64 -4.24 15.35
CA TRP A 73 1.54 -4.80 16.70
C TRP A 73 1.36 -3.73 17.78
N PHE A 74 1.83 -2.50 17.58
CA PHE A 74 1.67 -1.43 18.57
C PHE A 74 0.38 -0.62 18.37
N LEU A 75 -0.01 -0.38 17.11
CA LEU A 75 -1.08 0.55 16.77
C LEU A 75 -2.45 -0.11 16.71
N PHE A 76 -2.53 -1.42 16.45
CA PHE A 76 -3.79 -2.18 16.35
C PHE A 76 -4.88 -1.46 15.53
N GLY A 77 -4.48 -0.86 14.39
CA GLY A 77 -5.41 -0.08 13.58
C GLY A 77 -6.55 -0.93 13.01
N GLU A 78 -7.78 -0.45 13.16
CA GLU A 78 -8.97 -1.14 12.66
C GLU A 78 -9.10 -0.99 11.14
N ARG A 79 -9.53 -2.07 10.48
CA ARG A 79 -9.78 -2.02 9.02
C ARG A 79 -11.14 -1.36 8.76
N PRO A 80 -11.26 -0.46 7.76
CA PRO A 80 -12.50 0.26 7.49
C PRO A 80 -13.74 -0.60 7.30
N PHE A 81 -13.60 -1.79 6.69
CA PHE A 81 -14.71 -2.71 6.44
C PHE A 81 -15.28 -3.30 7.75
N TRP A 82 -14.41 -3.75 8.66
CA TRP A 82 -14.82 -4.32 9.95
C TRP A 82 -15.37 -3.24 10.88
N TRP A 83 -14.65 -2.12 10.99
CA TRP A 83 -15.06 -0.98 11.82
C TRP A 83 -16.44 -0.43 11.44
N LEU A 84 -16.78 -0.38 10.14
CA LEU A 84 -18.10 0.07 9.67
C LEU A 84 -19.24 -0.79 10.25
N HIS A 85 -19.01 -2.11 10.36
CA HIS A 85 -20.00 -3.04 10.90
C HIS A 85 -20.07 -2.94 12.43
N GLU A 86 -18.93 -2.84 13.10
CA GLU A 86 -18.84 -2.68 14.56
C GLU A 86 -19.45 -1.36 15.05
N ALA A 87 -19.28 -0.28 14.29
CA ALA A 87 -19.87 1.03 14.60
C ALA A 87 -21.39 1.10 14.34
N GLY A 88 -22.02 0.03 13.82
CA GLY A 88 -23.46 0.00 13.50
C GLY A 88 -23.87 0.86 12.30
N LEU A 89 -22.91 1.47 11.59
CA LEU A 89 -23.18 2.30 10.41
C LEU A 89 -23.59 1.46 9.20
N GLY A 90 -23.08 0.24 9.09
CA GLY A 90 -23.45 -0.70 8.03
C GLY A 90 -24.88 -1.26 8.18
N SER A 91 -25.37 -1.48 9.40
CA SER A 91 -26.72 -2.00 9.66
C SER A 91 -27.81 -0.94 9.51
N GLN A 92 -27.45 0.34 9.68
CA GLN A 92 -28.34 1.48 9.46
C GLN A 92 -28.47 1.87 7.97
N GLY A 93 -27.74 1.21 7.07
CA GLY A 93 -27.77 1.48 5.62
C GLY A 93 -27.25 2.85 5.22
N LEU A 94 -26.51 3.53 6.11
CA LEU A 94 -25.98 4.88 5.85
C LEU A 94 -24.77 4.88 4.90
N VAL A 95 -23.98 3.81 4.90
CA VAL A 95 -22.81 3.62 4.03
C VAL A 95 -22.66 2.14 3.69
N THR A 96 -22.46 1.82 2.41
CA THR A 96 -22.20 0.45 1.96
C THR A 96 -20.82 0.35 1.31
N LEU A 97 -19.87 -0.27 2.01
CA LEU A 97 -18.56 -0.61 1.45
C LEU A 97 -18.56 -2.04 0.91
N ARG A 98 -18.11 -2.20 -0.34
CA ARG A 98 -17.84 -3.50 -0.96
C ARG A 98 -16.48 -4.02 -0.52
N GLN A 99 -16.40 -5.34 -0.30
CA GLN A 99 -15.15 -6.05 -0.04
C GLN A 99 -14.61 -6.67 -1.34
N PHE A 100 -13.31 -6.54 -1.55
CA PHE A 100 -12.55 -7.15 -2.65
C PHE A 100 -11.57 -8.20 -2.13
N PRO A 101 -11.16 -9.20 -2.94
CA PRO A 101 -10.18 -10.20 -2.52
C PRO A 101 -8.87 -9.61 -1.97
N VAL A 102 -8.41 -8.49 -2.54
CA VAL A 102 -7.20 -7.77 -2.09
C VAL A 102 -7.39 -7.01 -0.76
N SER A 103 -8.64 -6.70 -0.39
CA SER A 103 -8.98 -6.04 0.86
C SER A 103 -9.35 -7.00 2.00
N CYS A 104 -9.42 -8.31 1.72
CA CYS A 104 -9.73 -9.35 2.71
C CYS A 104 -8.49 -9.72 3.54
N GLU A 105 -7.90 -8.76 4.24
CA GLU A 105 -6.77 -9.00 5.11
C GLU A 105 -7.22 -9.22 6.56
N THR A 106 -6.57 -10.17 7.25
CA THR A 106 -6.89 -10.58 8.63
C THR A 106 -6.07 -9.86 9.70
N GLY A 107 -5.06 -9.09 9.31
CA GLY A 107 -4.18 -8.36 10.23
C GLY A 107 -4.56 -6.88 10.41
N PRO A 108 -3.95 -6.20 11.41
CA PRO A 108 -4.16 -4.77 11.65
C PRO A 108 -3.95 -3.91 10.39
N GLY A 109 -4.73 -2.85 10.26
CA GLY A 109 -4.75 -1.95 9.11
C GLY A 109 -3.61 -0.93 9.09
N ASP A 110 -3.11 -0.51 10.25
CA ASP A 110 -2.19 0.61 10.36
C ASP A 110 -0.77 0.20 10.77
N PRO A 111 0.28 0.64 10.04
CA PRO A 111 0.24 1.28 8.72
C PRO A 111 0.05 0.28 7.57
N SER A 112 -0.43 0.75 6.41
CA SER A 112 -0.59 -0.07 5.20
C SER A 112 0.73 -0.68 4.74
N GLY A 113 0.76 -2.02 4.65
CA GLY A 113 1.94 -2.78 4.23
C GLY A 113 2.32 -2.52 2.78
N HIS A 114 1.33 -2.63 1.87
CA HIS A 114 1.52 -2.35 0.44
C HIS A 114 2.09 -0.96 0.20
N CYS A 115 1.59 0.08 0.89
CA CYS A 115 2.08 1.43 0.70
C CYS A 115 3.48 1.64 1.31
N MET A 116 3.67 1.23 2.57
CA MET A 116 4.91 1.48 3.30
C MET A 116 6.10 0.73 2.69
N ILE A 117 5.93 -0.57 2.41
CA ILE A 117 7.01 -1.43 1.93
C ILE A 117 7.36 -1.08 0.49
N THR A 118 6.37 -0.99 -0.40
CA THR A 118 6.60 -0.66 -1.81
C THR A 118 7.16 0.76 -1.96
N GLY A 119 6.66 1.74 -1.20
CA GLY A 119 7.19 3.10 -1.21
C GLY A 119 8.64 3.18 -0.74
N ALA A 120 8.96 2.52 0.39
CA ALA A 120 10.33 2.51 0.92
C ALA A 120 11.30 1.77 0.00
N ALA A 121 10.91 0.64 -0.57
CA ALA A 121 11.79 -0.16 -1.42
C ALA A 121 12.03 0.48 -2.80
N LEU A 122 11.08 1.24 -3.34
CA LEU A 122 11.26 1.95 -4.61
C LEU A 122 12.06 3.26 -4.45
N TRP A 123 12.21 3.78 -3.23
CA TRP A 123 12.93 5.03 -2.99
C TRP A 123 14.39 5.04 -3.52
N PRO A 124 15.23 4.01 -3.25
CA PRO A 124 16.59 3.97 -3.81
C PRO A 124 16.61 3.95 -5.34
N LEU A 125 15.66 3.23 -5.96
CA LEU A 125 15.53 3.16 -7.41
C LEU A 125 15.18 4.53 -8.00
N VAL A 126 14.15 5.19 -7.49
CA VAL A 126 13.73 6.52 -7.96
C VAL A 126 14.87 7.52 -7.77
N THR A 127 15.56 7.49 -6.64
CA THR A 127 16.70 8.37 -6.35
C THR A 127 17.83 8.18 -7.36
N ALA A 128 18.17 6.94 -7.70
CA ALA A 128 19.19 6.62 -8.69
C ALA A 128 18.79 7.10 -10.10
N LEU A 129 17.53 6.89 -10.50
CA LEU A 129 17.01 7.35 -11.79
C LEU A 129 17.02 8.87 -11.91
N MET A 130 16.61 9.58 -10.86
CA MET A 130 16.66 11.05 -10.81
C MET A 130 18.09 11.58 -10.88
N ALA A 131 19.04 10.91 -10.22
CA ALA A 131 20.46 11.25 -10.31
C ALA A 131 21.02 11.03 -11.72
N LEU A 132 20.57 9.99 -12.43
CA LEU A 132 20.97 9.74 -13.82
C LEU A 132 20.38 10.78 -14.77
N ALA A 133 19.08 11.07 -14.66
CA ALA A 133 18.38 12.05 -15.48
C ALA A 133 18.97 13.47 -15.32
N SER A 134 19.37 13.85 -14.11
CA SER A 134 20.01 15.15 -13.86
C SER A 134 21.41 15.26 -14.46
N ARG A 135 22.13 14.15 -14.62
CA ARG A 135 23.43 14.11 -15.33
C ARG A 135 23.28 14.20 -16.84
N SER A 136 22.26 13.57 -17.42
CA SER A 136 22.00 13.63 -18.86
C SER A 136 21.43 14.98 -19.33
N SER A 137 20.92 15.79 -18.41
CA SER A 137 20.39 17.13 -18.70
C SER A 137 21.46 18.23 -18.64
N ARG A 138 22.71 17.90 -18.29
CA ARG A 138 23.86 18.82 -18.30
C ARG A 138 24.73 18.54 -19.52
#